data_AF-A0A9J7XUC6-F1
#
_entry.id   AF-A0A9J7XUC6-F1
#
_cell.length_a   1.000
_cell.length_b   1.000
_cell.length_c   1.000
_cell.angle_alpha   90.00
_cell.angle_beta   90.00
_cell.angle_gamma   90.00
#
_symmetry.space_group_name_H-M   'P 1'
#
loop_
_entity.id
_entity.type
_entity.pdbx_description
1 polymer ?
#
loop_
_entity_poly.entity_id
_entity_poly.type
_entity_poly.pdbx_seq_one_letter_code
_entity_poly.pdbx_strand_id
1 'polypeptide(L)'
;MGTPGSGRKRAPIKDRFSAEDEALSSIAREAEARLAAKRAARAEARDIRMRELERQQKELDEKCDKQFTDTYSRPSSRCTTPALSAAALASLGGSSSRRGSGDAGSIIMDAEASISELKDSLSEVEEKYKKAMVSNAQLDNEKANLIYQVDTLKDVIEEMEEQMSELHRETGEKSKELERQKHTCSVLQHKLEEMKEGIRQRDELIEALERQKEYFDCIRNERDELRDELADLKGKSQMGEKHRLVIIPEDMPNGDISHESPTSGITVVTQEAAQVLESAGDGPLDVRLRKLADEKDELLSQIRKLKMQLEEERQKHLKIDSVYTEGERMENGSDLHFIEMQRDANRQISEYKFKLSKAEQEMATMEQNVNRLEGQVSRYKSASDNAEKVEDELKAEKRKLQRELRTALDKIEEMEMTNNHLVKRLEKMKANRNALLSQQ
;
A
#
# COMPACT_ATOMS: atom_id res chain seq x y z
N MET A 1 18.52 -20.08 -62.02
CA MET A 1 19.72 -20.33 -61.18
C MET A 1 19.79 -19.18 -60.18
N GLY A 2 19.14 -19.28 -59.02
CA GLY A 2 19.78 -19.48 -57.69
C GLY A 2 20.45 -18.18 -57.20
N THR A 3 20.12 -17.52 -56.10
CA THR A 3 19.70 -17.95 -54.75
C THR A 3 19.08 -16.78 -53.95
N PRO A 4 18.11 -16.98 -53.03
CA PRO A 4 17.70 -15.96 -52.06
C PRO A 4 18.54 -16.02 -50.79
N GLY A 5 19.07 -14.88 -50.35
CA GLY A 5 19.82 -14.72 -49.11
C GLY A 5 18.95 -15.02 -47.88
N SER A 6 19.38 -15.99 -47.09
CA SER A 6 18.73 -16.44 -45.86
C SER A 6 18.77 -15.35 -44.78
N GLY A 7 17.59 -14.85 -44.39
CA GLY A 7 17.42 -13.95 -43.26
C GLY A 7 17.67 -14.67 -41.94
N ARG A 8 18.73 -14.28 -41.23
CA ARG A 8 18.92 -14.63 -39.80
C ARG A 8 17.86 -13.89 -38.97
N LYS A 9 16.76 -14.57 -38.64
CA LYS A 9 15.88 -14.15 -37.55
C LYS A 9 16.67 -14.21 -36.23
N ARG A 10 16.89 -13.07 -35.59
CA ARG A 10 17.34 -13.05 -34.18
C ARG A 10 16.19 -13.56 -33.32
N ALA A 11 16.43 -14.64 -32.57
CA ALA A 11 15.51 -15.09 -31.53
C ALA A 11 15.35 -13.97 -30.47
N PRO A 12 14.14 -13.74 -29.94
CA PRO A 12 13.92 -12.71 -28.94
C PRO A 12 14.64 -13.12 -27.64
N ILE A 13 15.51 -12.22 -27.15
CA ILE A 13 16.17 -12.31 -25.84
C ILE A 13 15.10 -11.97 -24.78
N LYS A 14 14.13 -12.87 -24.57
CA LYS A 14 13.06 -12.67 -23.58
C LYS A 14 13.15 -13.66 -22.41
N ASP A 15 13.71 -14.85 -22.64
CA ASP A 15 13.73 -15.91 -21.63
C ASP A 15 14.97 -15.90 -20.72
N ARG A 16 16.05 -15.19 -21.09
CA ARG A 16 17.26 -15.12 -20.26
C ARG A 16 17.09 -14.27 -19.00
N PHE A 17 16.37 -13.15 -19.11
CA PHE A 17 16.06 -12.30 -17.95
C PHE A 17 15.12 -13.00 -16.97
N SER A 18 14.20 -13.84 -17.45
CA SER A 18 13.27 -14.58 -16.59
C SER A 18 13.97 -15.65 -15.75
N ALA A 19 14.90 -16.41 -16.34
CA ALA A 19 15.63 -17.44 -15.62
C ALA A 19 16.63 -16.86 -14.61
N GLU A 20 17.24 -15.71 -14.92
CA GLU A 20 18.11 -14.98 -14.00
C GLU A 20 17.30 -14.35 -12.85
N ASP A 21 16.13 -13.76 -13.10
CA ASP A 21 15.24 -13.24 -12.05
C ASP A 21 14.69 -14.35 -11.13
N GLU A 22 14.34 -15.51 -11.70
CA GLU A 22 13.92 -16.68 -10.93
C GLU A 22 15.06 -17.22 -10.06
N ALA A 23 16.28 -17.25 -10.57
CA ALA A 23 17.46 -17.66 -9.81
C ALA A 23 17.75 -16.69 -8.65
N LEU A 24 17.69 -15.37 -8.90
CA LEU A 24 17.86 -14.36 -7.86
C LEU A 24 16.75 -14.42 -6.80
N SER A 25 15.51 -14.66 -7.21
CA SER A 25 14.38 -14.85 -6.31
C SER A 25 14.53 -16.11 -5.45
N SER A 26 15.05 -17.20 -6.01
CA SER A 26 15.33 -18.44 -5.27
C SER A 26 16.46 -18.25 -4.25
N ILE A 27 17.52 -17.53 -4.63
CA ILE A 27 18.65 -17.21 -3.74
C ILE A 27 18.17 -16.33 -2.59
N ALA A 28 17.34 -15.32 -2.87
CA ALA A 28 16.77 -14.45 -1.84
C ALA A 28 15.90 -15.25 -0.84
N ARG A 29 15.01 -16.12 -1.34
CA ARG A 29 14.15 -16.96 -0.50
C ARG A 29 14.94 -17.97 0.33
N GLU A 30 16.01 -18.54 -0.24
CA GLU A 30 16.91 -19.44 0.49
C GLU A 30 17.71 -18.71 1.58
N ALA A 31 18.18 -17.49 1.30
CA ALA A 31 18.86 -16.66 2.27
C ALA A 31 17.94 -16.27 3.44
N GLU A 32 16.69 -15.91 3.14
CA GLU A 32 15.64 -15.61 4.11
C GLU A 32 15.31 -16.83 4.98
N ALA A 33 15.14 -18.01 4.37
CA ALA A 33 14.91 -19.26 5.10
C ALA A 33 16.08 -19.61 6.04
N ARG A 34 17.32 -19.38 5.60
CA ARG A 34 18.52 -19.59 6.43
C ARG A 34 18.59 -18.60 7.60
N LEU A 35 18.22 -17.34 7.37
CA LEU A 35 18.12 -16.34 8.44
C LEU A 35 17.02 -16.69 9.45
N ALA A 36 15.84 -17.07 8.97
CA ALA A 36 14.73 -17.52 9.83
C ALA A 36 15.12 -18.73 10.68
N ALA A 37 15.83 -19.71 10.11
CA ALA A 37 16.34 -20.86 10.84
C ALA A 37 17.36 -20.46 11.93
N LYS A 38 18.24 -19.48 11.65
CA LYS A 38 19.16 -18.94 12.66
C LYS A 38 18.42 -18.22 13.78
N ARG A 39 17.37 -17.43 13.47
CA ARG A 39 16.52 -16.78 14.48
C ARG A 39 15.84 -17.81 15.38
N ALA A 40 15.29 -18.88 14.80
CA ALA A 40 14.66 -19.96 15.56
C ALA A 40 15.66 -20.69 16.48
N ALA A 41 16.86 -21.01 15.97
CA ALA A 41 17.89 -21.67 16.78
C ALA A 41 18.39 -20.78 17.94
N ARG A 42 18.51 -19.46 17.71
CA ARG A 42 18.86 -18.50 18.77
C ARG A 42 17.76 -18.39 19.83
N ALA A 43 16.49 -18.32 19.41
CA ALA A 43 15.35 -18.31 20.31
C ALA A 43 15.30 -19.58 21.18
N GLU A 44 15.49 -20.75 20.56
CA GLU A 44 15.55 -22.02 21.28
C GLU A 44 16.71 -22.08 22.28
N ALA A 45 17.89 -21.55 21.91
CA ALA A 45 19.04 -21.46 22.81
C ALA A 45 18.77 -20.55 24.02
N ARG A 46 18.05 -19.42 23.83
CA ARG A 46 17.61 -18.56 24.95
C ARG A 46 16.67 -19.29 25.88
N ASP A 47 15.69 -19.99 25.32
CA ASP A 47 14.70 -20.76 26.10
C ASP A 47 15.34 -21.89 26.92
N ILE A 48 16.29 -22.63 26.34
CA ILE A 48 17.01 -23.68 27.06
C ILE A 48 17.82 -23.10 28.22
N ARG A 49 18.53 -21.99 27.98
CA ARG A 49 19.36 -21.35 29.01
C ARG A 49 18.51 -20.73 30.13
N MET A 50 17.36 -20.13 29.81
CA MET A 50 16.40 -19.64 30.80
C MET A 50 15.89 -20.76 31.69
N ARG A 51 15.51 -21.91 31.11
CA ARG A 51 15.08 -23.09 31.88
C ARG A 51 16.19 -23.63 32.78
N GLU A 52 17.44 -23.62 32.34
CA GLU A 52 18.59 -24.03 33.15
C GLU A 52 18.83 -23.08 34.34
N LEU A 53 18.74 -21.76 34.11
CA LEU A 53 18.87 -20.75 35.18
C LEU A 53 17.76 -20.89 36.23
N GLU A 54 16.51 -21.08 35.81
CA GLU A 54 15.39 -21.37 36.73
C GLU A 54 15.63 -22.66 37.53
N ARG A 55 16.22 -23.68 36.90
CA ARG A 55 16.57 -24.95 37.56
C ARG A 55 17.63 -24.75 38.62
N GLN A 56 18.69 -24.00 38.32
CA GLN A 56 19.75 -23.67 39.27
C GLN A 56 19.21 -22.85 40.46
N GLN A 57 18.31 -21.91 40.21
CA GLN A 57 17.70 -21.12 41.27
C GLN A 57 16.84 -21.97 42.21
N LYS A 58 16.02 -22.88 41.67
CA LYS A 58 15.26 -23.85 42.47
C LYS A 58 16.16 -24.77 43.29
N GLU A 59 17.27 -25.25 42.72
CA GLU A 59 18.22 -26.10 43.45
C GLU A 59 18.93 -25.35 44.60
N LEU A 60 19.20 -24.05 44.45
CA LEU A 60 19.75 -23.22 45.52
C LEU A 60 18.73 -22.96 46.63
N ASP A 61 17.47 -22.67 46.27
CA ASP A 61 16.39 -22.49 47.24
C ASP A 61 16.14 -23.78 48.04
N GLU A 62 16.10 -24.94 47.38
CA GLU A 62 15.99 -26.24 48.06
C GLU A 62 17.19 -26.54 48.97
N LYS A 63 18.41 -26.13 48.60
CA LYS A 63 19.60 -26.30 49.45
C LYS A 63 19.58 -25.36 50.65
N CYS A 64 19.04 -24.15 50.49
CA CYS A 64 18.83 -23.20 51.58
C CYS A 64 17.79 -23.75 52.59
N ASP A 65 16.67 -24.27 52.09
CA ASP A 65 15.63 -24.89 52.92
C ASP A 65 16.11 -26.15 53.64
N LYS A 66 16.96 -26.97 53.00
CA LYS A 66 17.59 -28.15 53.62
C LYS A 66 18.56 -27.76 54.74
N GLN A 67 19.35 -26.69 54.57
CA GLN A 67 20.22 -26.17 55.64
C GLN A 67 19.40 -25.55 56.79
N PHE A 68 18.27 -24.90 56.49
CA PHE A 68 17.38 -24.35 57.49
C PHE A 68 16.68 -25.45 58.30
N THR A 69 16.22 -26.53 57.65
CA THR A 69 15.53 -27.65 58.32
C THR A 69 16.45 -28.55 59.16
N ASP A 70 17.69 -28.79 58.73
CA ASP A 70 18.69 -29.55 59.51
C ASP A 70 19.16 -28.80 60.78
N THR A 71 19.09 -27.46 60.78
CA THR A 71 19.47 -26.64 61.94
C THR A 71 18.40 -26.62 63.03
N TYR A 72 17.12 -26.80 62.70
CA TYR A 72 16.00 -26.76 63.65
C TYR A 72 15.43 -28.13 64.07
N SER A 73 15.92 -29.26 63.53
CA SER A 73 15.34 -30.60 63.78
C SER A 73 16.18 -31.55 64.63
N ARG A 74 17.29 -31.14 65.27
CA ARG A 74 18.11 -32.05 66.08
C ARG A 74 17.97 -31.80 67.59
N PRO A 75 17.37 -32.72 68.38
CA PRO A 75 17.33 -32.62 69.83
C PRO A 75 18.70 -32.95 70.40
N SER A 76 19.31 -31.96 71.08
CA SER A 76 20.53 -32.16 71.86
C SER A 76 20.16 -32.85 73.19
N SER A 77 20.39 -34.16 73.28
CA SER A 77 20.36 -34.92 74.55
C SER A 77 21.04 -36.29 74.41
N ARG A 78 22.16 -36.46 75.13
CA ARG A 78 22.68 -37.66 75.84
C ARG A 78 24.06 -37.26 76.42
N CYS A 79 24.14 -36.81 77.68
CA CYS A 79 24.28 -37.59 78.93
C CYS A 79 25.59 -38.40 79.04
N THR A 80 26.47 -37.96 79.96
CA THR A 80 27.19 -38.84 80.93
C THR A 80 27.45 -38.07 82.23
N THR A 81 26.62 -38.34 83.24
CA THR A 81 26.91 -38.24 84.69
C THR A 81 27.63 -39.55 85.11
N PRO A 82 28.28 -39.69 86.30
CA PRO A 82 27.76 -39.22 87.60
C PRO A 82 28.73 -38.80 88.72
N ALA A 83 28.08 -38.23 89.74
CA ALA A 83 28.48 -38.10 91.16
C ALA A 83 29.49 -36.98 91.45
N LEU A 84 29.15 -35.93 92.22
CA LEU A 84 28.77 -35.98 93.64
C LEU A 84 28.07 -34.69 94.07
N SER A 85 27.20 -34.83 95.08
CA SER A 85 26.25 -33.84 95.56
C SER A 85 26.79 -32.88 96.62
N ALA A 86 26.18 -31.70 96.64
CA ALA A 86 25.65 -30.92 97.78
C ALA A 86 26.49 -30.63 99.04
N ALA A 87 26.49 -29.33 99.36
CA ALA A 87 26.51 -28.70 100.67
C ALA A 87 27.82 -28.69 101.46
N ALA A 88 28.49 -27.52 101.48
CA ALA A 88 29.12 -27.00 102.69
C ALA A 88 29.44 -25.49 102.56
N LEU A 89 28.69 -24.72 103.33
CA LEU A 89 29.12 -23.54 104.09
C LEU A 89 29.39 -22.21 103.36
N ALA A 90 28.53 -21.27 103.73
CA ALA A 90 28.70 -19.84 103.63
C ALA A 90 29.92 -19.33 104.43
N SER A 91 30.39 -18.17 103.98
CA SER A 91 31.00 -17.09 104.75
C SER A 91 32.34 -17.33 105.45
N LEU A 92 33.33 -16.50 105.07
CA LEU A 92 34.11 -15.64 105.98
C LEU A 92 35.02 -14.74 105.15
N GLY A 93 34.92 -13.43 105.37
CA GLY A 93 35.80 -12.43 104.78
C GLY A 93 37.16 -12.35 105.47
N GLY A 94 37.97 -11.38 105.03
CA GLY A 94 39.10 -10.87 105.79
C GLY A 94 40.40 -10.79 105.01
N SER A 95 40.82 -9.55 104.73
CA SER A 95 42.13 -9.16 104.21
C SER A 95 43.29 -9.80 104.96
N SER A 96 44.36 -10.20 104.26
CA SER A 96 45.68 -10.34 104.86
C SER A 96 46.80 -10.25 103.83
N SER A 97 47.70 -9.30 104.08
CA SER A 97 48.97 -9.06 103.41
C SER A 97 50.01 -10.10 103.82
N ARG A 98 50.84 -10.55 102.86
CA ARG A 98 52.32 -10.67 103.01
C ARG A 98 53.01 -11.16 101.70
N ARG A 99 53.80 -10.26 101.13
CA ARG A 99 55.17 -10.41 100.59
C ARG A 99 55.53 -11.66 99.74
N GLY A 100 55.69 -11.43 98.44
CA GLY A 100 56.98 -11.45 97.72
C GLY A 100 57.65 -12.80 97.41
N SER A 101 57.76 -13.12 96.10
CA SER A 101 58.98 -13.56 95.38
C SER A 101 58.62 -14.44 94.17
N GLY A 102 59.05 -14.07 92.96
CA GLY A 102 59.00 -14.93 91.77
C GLY A 102 58.32 -14.30 90.56
N ASP A 103 59.06 -13.50 89.82
CA ASP A 103 58.73 -12.85 88.55
C ASP A 103 58.54 -13.85 87.40
N ALA A 104 57.45 -14.63 87.44
CA ALA A 104 57.06 -15.57 86.38
C ALA A 104 55.54 -15.57 86.07
N GLY A 105 54.70 -15.09 87.00
CA GLY A 105 53.24 -15.05 86.79
C GLY A 105 52.76 -13.93 85.86
N SER A 106 53.47 -12.79 85.80
CA SER A 106 53.10 -11.65 84.94
C SER A 106 53.31 -11.97 83.45
N ILE A 107 54.40 -12.67 83.12
CA ILE A 107 54.72 -13.07 81.75
C ILE A 107 53.72 -14.11 81.23
N ILE A 108 53.22 -15.00 82.09
CA ILE A 108 52.24 -16.04 81.71
C ILE A 108 50.86 -15.41 81.48
N MET A 109 50.43 -14.47 82.34
CA MET A 109 49.15 -13.77 82.15
C MET A 109 49.17 -12.85 80.91
N ASP A 110 50.29 -12.17 80.64
CA ASP A 110 50.47 -11.37 79.41
C ASP A 110 50.55 -12.25 78.14
N ALA A 111 51.16 -13.44 78.24
CA ALA A 111 51.20 -14.39 77.13
C ALA A 111 49.83 -15.03 76.87
N GLU A 112 49.07 -15.38 77.91
CA GLU A 112 47.68 -15.88 77.75
C GLU A 112 46.76 -14.80 77.17
N ALA A 113 46.88 -13.54 77.62
CA ALA A 113 46.14 -12.42 77.04
C ALA A 113 46.50 -12.21 75.56
N SER A 114 47.79 -12.22 75.21
CA SER A 114 48.27 -12.10 73.82
C SER A 114 47.79 -13.26 72.94
N ILE A 115 47.74 -14.49 73.47
CA ILE A 115 47.21 -15.66 72.75
C ILE A 115 45.69 -15.55 72.57
N SER A 116 44.97 -15.00 73.54
CA SER A 116 43.53 -14.75 73.43
C SER A 116 43.23 -13.70 72.35
N GLU A 117 43.95 -12.57 72.35
CA GLU A 117 43.80 -11.52 71.33
C GLU A 117 44.13 -12.03 69.92
N LEU A 118 45.14 -12.89 69.77
CA LEU A 118 45.46 -13.51 68.48
C LEU A 118 44.36 -14.48 68.01
N LYS A 119 43.70 -15.20 68.93
CA LYS A 119 42.56 -16.07 68.60
C LYS A 119 41.33 -15.25 68.21
N ASP A 120 41.07 -14.14 68.90
CA ASP A 120 39.98 -13.24 68.56
C ASP A 120 40.22 -12.55 67.20
N SER A 121 41.46 -12.12 66.95
CA SER A 121 41.88 -11.59 65.64
C SER A 121 41.76 -12.61 64.52
N LEU A 122 42.16 -13.86 64.77
CA LEU A 122 41.99 -14.97 63.82
C LEU A 122 40.50 -15.20 63.51
N SER A 123 39.65 -15.25 64.55
CA SER A 123 38.21 -15.41 64.40
C SER A 123 37.59 -14.25 63.60
N GLU A 124 38.02 -13.01 63.84
CA GLU A 124 37.53 -11.84 63.12
C GLU A 124 37.94 -11.88 61.63
N VAL A 125 39.16 -12.32 61.32
CA VAL A 125 39.62 -12.52 59.94
C VAL A 125 38.86 -13.65 59.26
N GLU A 126 38.59 -14.76 59.95
CA GLU A 126 37.79 -15.86 59.44
C GLU A 126 36.34 -15.43 59.12
N GLU A 127 35.72 -14.61 59.96
CA GLU A 127 34.39 -14.05 59.68
C GLU A 127 34.40 -13.08 58.49
N LYS A 128 35.42 -12.21 58.39
CA LYS A 128 35.60 -11.31 57.24
C LYS A 128 35.79 -12.10 55.94
N TYR A 129 36.57 -13.18 55.98
CA TYR A 129 36.76 -14.07 54.84
C TYR A 129 35.45 -14.74 54.41
N LYS A 130 34.65 -15.26 55.36
CA LYS A 130 33.32 -15.82 55.06
C LYS A 130 32.39 -14.80 54.42
N LYS A 131 32.33 -13.56 54.95
CA LYS A 131 31.53 -12.47 54.37
C LYS A 131 31.99 -12.12 52.95
N ALA A 132 33.30 -12.03 52.73
CA ALA A 132 33.87 -11.77 51.40
C ALA A 132 33.55 -12.90 50.41
N MET A 133 33.59 -14.15 50.85
CA MET A 133 33.25 -15.31 50.01
C MET A 133 31.78 -15.31 49.58
N VAL A 134 30.86 -14.99 50.51
CA VAL A 134 29.42 -14.85 50.20
C VAL A 134 29.18 -13.68 49.24
N SER A 135 29.81 -12.53 49.48
CA SER A 135 29.71 -11.37 48.59
C SER A 135 30.27 -11.65 47.20
N ASN A 136 31.39 -12.37 47.10
CA ASN A 136 31.98 -12.74 45.81
C ASN A 136 31.05 -13.69 45.02
N ALA A 137 30.43 -14.66 45.70
CA ALA A 137 29.42 -15.53 45.08
C ALA A 137 28.18 -14.75 44.63
N GLN A 138 27.76 -13.70 45.35
CA GLN A 138 26.67 -12.82 44.92
C GLN A 138 27.06 -12.03 43.66
N LEU A 139 28.26 -11.45 43.63
CA LEU A 139 28.77 -10.70 42.48
C LEU A 139 28.92 -11.60 41.24
N ASP A 140 29.33 -12.85 41.39
CA ASP A 140 29.42 -13.80 40.28
C ASP A 140 28.04 -14.12 39.69
N ASN A 141 27.00 -14.23 40.52
CA ASN A 141 25.62 -14.39 40.06
C ASN A 141 25.09 -13.14 39.34
N GLU A 142 25.33 -11.95 39.90
CA GLU A 142 24.96 -10.69 39.27
C GLU A 142 25.66 -10.51 37.92
N LYS A 143 26.95 -10.86 37.84
CA LYS A 143 27.73 -10.86 36.61
C LYS A 143 27.14 -11.82 35.58
N ALA A 144 26.78 -13.05 35.97
CA ALA A 144 26.15 -14.02 35.08
C ALA A 144 24.80 -13.51 34.54
N ASN A 145 23.99 -12.90 35.39
CA ASN A 145 22.71 -12.30 35.02
C ASN A 145 22.89 -11.13 34.04
N LEU A 146 23.84 -10.24 34.30
CA LEU A 146 24.13 -9.10 33.42
C LEU A 146 24.66 -9.57 32.05
N ILE A 147 25.51 -10.61 32.02
CA ILE A 147 25.96 -11.20 30.76
C ILE A 147 24.76 -11.70 29.94
N TYR A 148 23.83 -12.41 30.59
CA TYR A 148 22.62 -12.89 29.91
C TYR A 148 21.73 -11.76 29.38
N GLN A 149 21.55 -10.69 30.18
CA GLN A 149 20.79 -9.52 29.73
C GLN A 149 21.44 -8.86 28.52
N VAL A 150 22.77 -8.70 28.53
CA VAL A 150 23.52 -8.14 27.39
C VAL A 150 23.37 -9.02 26.15
N ASP A 151 23.48 -10.36 26.28
CA ASP A 151 23.31 -11.28 25.16
C ASP A 151 21.89 -11.18 24.57
N THR A 152 20.87 -11.13 25.43
CA THR A 152 19.47 -10.97 25.02
C THR A 152 19.22 -9.63 24.32
N LEU A 153 19.82 -8.55 24.82
CA LEU A 153 19.69 -7.22 24.20
C LEU A 153 20.41 -7.14 22.85
N LYS A 154 21.60 -7.73 22.71
CA LYS A 154 22.29 -7.80 21.40
C LYS A 154 21.44 -8.51 20.37
N ASP A 155 20.83 -9.60 20.79
CA ASP A 155 19.94 -10.38 19.96
C ASP A 155 18.69 -9.60 19.49
N VAL A 156 18.09 -8.79 20.38
CA VAL A 156 16.98 -7.89 20.02
C VAL A 156 17.46 -6.80 19.07
N ILE A 157 18.66 -6.25 19.27
CA ILE A 157 19.26 -5.26 18.36
C ILE A 157 19.47 -5.87 16.97
N GLU A 158 20.03 -7.07 16.86
CA GLU A 158 20.19 -7.76 15.57
C GLU A 158 18.84 -7.97 14.87
N GLU A 159 17.79 -8.35 15.60
CA GLU A 159 16.45 -8.50 15.03
C GLU A 159 15.88 -7.16 14.54
N MET A 160 16.08 -6.08 15.29
CA MET A 160 15.67 -4.73 14.88
C MET A 160 16.43 -4.24 13.63
N GLU A 161 17.74 -4.49 13.54
CA GLU A 161 18.56 -4.15 12.37
C GLU A 161 18.10 -4.89 11.11
N GLU A 162 17.73 -6.16 11.25
CA GLU A 162 17.17 -6.95 10.16
C GLU A 162 15.80 -6.43 9.73
N GLN A 163 14.90 -6.12 10.68
CA GLN A 163 13.60 -5.49 10.38
C GLN A 163 13.76 -4.14 9.68
N MET A 164 14.70 -3.30 10.14
CA MET A 164 15.01 -2.05 9.46
C MET A 164 15.48 -2.28 8.03
N SER A 165 16.40 -3.22 7.81
CA SER A 165 16.91 -3.54 6.48
C SER A 165 15.81 -4.01 5.52
N GLU A 166 14.86 -4.80 6.04
CA GLU A 166 13.70 -5.27 5.28
C GLU A 166 12.74 -4.14 4.92
N LEU A 167 12.41 -3.25 5.86
CA LEU A 167 11.58 -2.07 5.60
C LEU A 167 12.21 -1.13 4.56
N HIS A 168 13.54 -0.95 4.59
CA HIS A 168 14.25 -0.17 3.58
C HIS A 168 14.16 -0.82 2.20
N ARG A 169 14.29 -2.14 2.11
CA ARG A 169 14.11 -2.90 0.86
C ARG A 169 12.70 -2.74 0.31
N GLU A 170 11.68 -2.96 1.15
CA GLU A 170 10.27 -2.83 0.74
C GLU A 170 9.95 -1.41 0.26
N THR A 171 10.43 -0.39 0.97
CA THR A 171 10.26 1.02 0.56
C THR A 171 10.90 1.27 -0.81
N GLY A 172 12.09 0.70 -1.07
CA GLY A 172 12.74 0.76 -2.37
C GLY A 172 11.96 0.07 -3.49
N GLU A 173 11.31 -1.06 -3.22
CA GLU A 173 10.45 -1.77 -4.17
C GLU A 173 9.17 -0.98 -4.47
N LYS A 174 8.49 -0.45 -3.44
CA LYS A 174 7.31 0.41 -3.58
C LYS A 174 7.63 1.68 -4.38
N SER A 175 8.80 2.28 -4.14
CA SER A 175 9.27 3.43 -4.92
C SER A 175 9.47 3.09 -6.41
N LYS A 176 10.09 1.94 -6.72
CA LYS A 176 10.23 1.48 -8.12
C LYS A 176 8.87 1.20 -8.78
N GLU A 177 7.93 0.62 -8.05
CA GLU A 177 6.58 0.35 -8.55
C GLU A 177 5.81 1.66 -8.81
N LEU A 178 5.93 2.65 -7.92
CA LEU A 178 5.37 3.98 -8.12
C LEU A 178 5.89 4.63 -9.41
N GLU A 179 7.19 4.54 -9.68
CA GLU A 179 7.76 5.09 -10.92
C GLU A 179 7.28 4.35 -12.17
N ARG A 180 7.09 3.03 -12.11
CA ARG A 180 6.46 2.26 -13.20
C ARG A 180 5.02 2.69 -13.46
N GLN A 181 4.25 2.91 -12.40
CA GLN A 181 2.87 3.39 -12.50
C GLN A 181 2.81 4.80 -13.07
N LYS A 182 3.67 5.73 -12.61
CA LYS A 182 3.78 7.08 -13.19
C LYS A 182 4.08 7.03 -14.69
N HIS A 183 5.02 6.19 -15.11
CA HIS A 183 5.32 6.03 -16.54
C HIS A 183 4.10 5.53 -17.32
N THR A 184 3.37 4.54 -16.79
CA THR A 184 2.15 4.01 -17.41
C THR A 184 1.06 5.07 -17.52
N CYS A 185 0.83 5.85 -16.45
CA CYS A 185 -0.10 6.97 -16.45
C CYS A 185 0.27 8.03 -17.50
N SER A 186 1.56 8.35 -17.63
CA SER A 186 2.03 9.30 -18.65
C SER A 186 1.76 8.79 -20.07
N VAL A 187 1.99 7.51 -20.34
CA VAL A 187 1.67 6.90 -21.65
C VAL A 187 0.17 6.94 -21.92
N LEU A 188 -0.67 6.65 -20.93
CA LEU A 188 -2.13 6.69 -21.08
C LEU A 188 -2.64 8.13 -21.27
N GLN A 189 -2.05 9.11 -20.60
CA GLN A 189 -2.36 10.53 -20.82
C GLN A 189 -2.05 10.97 -22.25
N HIS A 190 -0.90 10.56 -22.79
CA HIS A 190 -0.56 10.86 -24.19
C HIS A 190 -1.58 10.27 -25.16
N LYS A 191 -1.95 8.99 -24.99
CA LYS A 191 -2.97 8.34 -25.82
C LYS A 191 -4.34 9.00 -25.72
N LEU A 192 -4.71 9.46 -24.52
CA LEU A 192 -5.95 10.17 -24.31
C LEU A 192 -5.96 11.51 -25.06
N GLU A 193 -4.84 12.23 -25.06
CA GLU A 193 -4.73 13.49 -25.80
C GLU A 193 -4.75 13.27 -27.32
N GLU A 194 -4.09 12.22 -27.82
CA GLU A 194 -4.17 11.81 -29.24
C GLU A 194 -5.62 11.51 -29.66
N MET A 195 -6.36 10.74 -28.85
CA MET A 195 -7.75 10.42 -29.17
C MET A 195 -8.66 11.65 -29.08
N LYS A 196 -8.42 12.57 -28.14
CA LYS A 196 -9.15 13.84 -28.06
C LYS A 196 -8.93 14.69 -29.31
N GLU A 197 -7.69 14.80 -29.78
CA GLU A 197 -7.37 15.51 -31.01
C GLU A 197 -8.07 14.86 -32.22
N GLY A 198 -8.08 13.53 -32.29
CA GLY A 198 -8.83 12.80 -33.32
C GLY A 198 -10.36 12.99 -33.25
N ILE A 199 -10.92 13.27 -32.07
CA ILE A 199 -12.33 13.68 -31.94
C ILE A 199 -12.51 15.11 -32.48
N ARG A 200 -11.68 16.06 -32.05
CA ARG A 200 -11.74 17.46 -32.51
C ARG A 200 -11.71 17.57 -34.03
N GLN A 201 -10.78 16.86 -34.67
CA GLN A 201 -10.66 16.86 -36.14
C GLN A 201 -11.90 16.29 -36.84
N ARG A 202 -12.57 15.30 -36.24
CA ARG A 202 -13.84 14.76 -36.78
C ARG A 202 -14.97 15.76 -36.63
N ASP A 203 -15.08 16.42 -35.48
CA ASP A 203 -16.11 17.43 -35.24
C ASP A 203 -15.96 18.62 -36.21
N GLU A 204 -14.73 19.11 -36.43
CA GLU A 204 -14.44 20.14 -37.43
C GLU A 204 -14.86 19.72 -38.85
N LEU A 205 -14.61 18.46 -39.22
CA LEU A 205 -15.01 17.93 -40.52
C LEU A 205 -16.53 17.85 -40.65
N ILE A 206 -17.23 17.46 -39.58
CA ILE A 206 -18.70 17.43 -39.54
C ILE A 206 -19.25 18.84 -39.75
N GLU A 207 -18.77 19.84 -39.01
CA GLU A 207 -19.25 21.21 -39.18
C GLU A 207 -18.96 21.75 -40.58
N ALA A 208 -17.83 21.40 -41.20
CA ALA A 208 -17.52 21.80 -42.57
C ALA A 208 -18.51 21.19 -43.59
N LEU A 209 -18.87 19.92 -43.40
CA LEU A 209 -19.87 19.24 -44.22
C LEU A 209 -21.27 19.83 -44.03
N GLU A 210 -21.64 20.23 -42.81
CA GLU A 210 -22.90 20.92 -42.53
C GLU A 210 -22.99 22.27 -43.25
N ARG A 211 -21.93 23.10 -43.17
CA ARG A 211 -21.85 24.37 -43.93
C ARG A 211 -21.94 24.15 -45.44
N GLN A 212 -21.28 23.09 -45.94
CA GLN A 212 -21.36 22.74 -47.36
C GLN A 212 -22.78 22.34 -47.77
N LYS A 213 -23.48 21.58 -46.92
CA LYS A 213 -24.88 21.20 -47.14
C LYS A 213 -25.79 22.43 -47.18
N GLU A 214 -25.64 23.36 -46.25
CA GLU A 214 -26.39 24.63 -46.23
C GLU A 214 -26.20 25.41 -47.54
N TYR A 215 -24.95 25.52 -48.01
CA TYR A 215 -24.65 26.17 -49.29
C TYR A 215 -25.35 25.47 -50.48
N PHE A 216 -25.32 24.14 -50.55
CA PHE A 216 -26.02 23.39 -51.59
C PHE A 216 -27.54 23.54 -51.52
N ASP A 217 -28.10 23.63 -50.31
CA ASP A 217 -29.54 23.84 -50.12
C ASP A 217 -29.95 25.26 -50.57
N CYS A 218 -29.12 26.30 -50.35
CA CYS A 218 -29.34 27.63 -50.93
C CYS A 218 -29.39 27.62 -52.46
N ILE A 219 -28.40 27.00 -53.12
CA ILE A 219 -28.38 26.88 -54.59
C ILE A 219 -29.60 26.11 -55.10
N ARG A 220 -30.00 25.05 -54.38
CA ARG A 220 -31.16 24.25 -54.73
C ARG A 220 -32.44 25.09 -54.71
N ASN A 221 -32.62 25.89 -53.66
CA ASN A 221 -33.75 26.79 -53.52
C ASN A 221 -33.79 27.83 -54.64
N GLU A 222 -32.68 28.53 -54.91
CA GLU A 222 -32.61 29.51 -56.01
C GLU A 222 -32.94 28.86 -57.38
N ARG A 223 -32.42 27.66 -57.64
CA ARG A 223 -32.73 26.91 -58.87
C ARG A 223 -34.22 26.59 -58.96
N ASP A 224 -34.83 26.18 -57.85
CA ASP A 224 -36.24 25.81 -57.82
C ASP A 224 -37.13 27.05 -58.00
N GLU A 225 -36.80 28.18 -57.37
CA GLU A 225 -37.44 29.48 -57.58
C GLU A 225 -37.36 29.93 -59.05
N LEU A 226 -36.16 29.91 -59.65
CA LEU A 226 -35.97 30.24 -61.08
C LEU A 226 -36.77 29.31 -62.01
N ARG A 227 -36.93 28.04 -61.63
CA ARG A 227 -37.71 27.06 -62.39
C ARG A 227 -39.20 27.40 -62.36
N ASP A 228 -39.70 27.82 -61.22
CA ASP A 228 -41.09 28.27 -61.06
C ASP A 228 -41.34 29.57 -61.83
N GLU A 229 -40.44 30.55 -61.77
CA GLU A 229 -40.52 31.78 -62.56
C GLU A 229 -40.52 31.53 -64.08
N LEU A 230 -39.68 30.60 -64.55
CA LEU A 230 -39.66 30.19 -65.96
C LEU A 230 -40.97 29.50 -66.39
N ALA A 231 -41.58 28.71 -65.50
CA ALA A 231 -42.88 28.09 -65.77
C ALA A 231 -43.98 29.15 -65.92
N ASP A 232 -43.98 30.16 -65.05
CA ASP A 232 -44.92 31.29 -65.12
C ASP A 232 -44.75 32.11 -66.40
N LEU A 233 -43.52 32.43 -66.79
CA LEU A 233 -43.22 33.15 -68.03
C LEU A 233 -43.64 32.36 -69.27
N LYS A 234 -43.40 31.04 -69.28
CA LYS A 234 -43.84 30.15 -70.35
C LYS A 234 -45.36 30.08 -70.45
N GLY A 235 -46.06 30.03 -69.31
CA GLY A 235 -47.52 30.12 -69.24
C GLY A 235 -48.07 31.44 -69.80
N LYS A 236 -47.43 32.57 -69.48
CA LYS A 236 -47.78 33.89 -70.02
C LYS A 236 -47.53 34.01 -71.53
N SER A 237 -46.42 33.46 -72.03
CA SER A 237 -46.11 33.43 -73.48
C SER A 237 -47.15 32.62 -74.27
N GLN A 238 -47.58 31.46 -73.74
CA GLN A 238 -48.64 30.65 -74.36
C GLN A 238 -50.03 31.31 -74.32
N MET A 239 -50.26 32.27 -73.41
CA MET A 239 -51.46 33.12 -73.39
C MET A 239 -51.38 34.26 -74.43
N GLY A 240 -50.18 34.77 -74.72
CA GLY A 240 -49.95 35.81 -75.75
C GLY A 240 -50.02 35.31 -77.19
N GLU A 241 -49.67 34.05 -77.46
CA GLU A 241 -49.78 33.45 -78.81
C GLU A 241 -51.22 33.13 -79.23
N LYS A 242 -52.19 33.13 -78.29
CA LYS A 242 -53.62 32.92 -78.60
C LYS A 242 -54.31 34.13 -79.25
N HIS A 243 -53.58 35.23 -79.50
CA HIS A 243 -54.11 36.47 -80.09
C HIS A 243 -53.22 37.05 -81.21
N ARG A 244 -52.83 36.25 -82.23
CA ARG A 244 -52.25 36.81 -83.48
C ARG A 244 -52.80 36.12 -84.75
N LEU A 245 -53.09 36.98 -85.73
CA LEU A 245 -53.85 36.80 -86.97
C LEU A 245 -53.46 35.62 -87.87
N VAL A 246 -54.53 35.07 -88.45
CA VAL A 246 -54.64 34.34 -89.73
C VAL A 246 -53.95 35.11 -90.88
N ILE A 247 -53.14 34.42 -91.69
CA ILE A 247 -52.76 34.84 -93.04
C ILE A 247 -53.10 33.68 -93.99
N ILE A 248 -54.07 33.93 -94.87
CA ILE A 248 -54.44 33.12 -96.04
C ILE A 248 -53.57 33.57 -97.22
N PRO A 249 -53.12 32.66 -98.10
CA PRO A 249 -53.10 32.96 -99.53
C PRO A 249 -53.99 32.02 -100.36
N GLU A 250 -54.76 32.66 -101.25
CA GLU A 250 -55.54 32.11 -102.37
C GLU A 250 -54.64 31.47 -103.45
N ASP A 251 -55.12 30.40 -104.11
CA ASP A 251 -55.50 30.35 -105.54
C ASP A 251 -55.60 28.91 -106.10
N MET A 252 -56.63 28.69 -106.94
CA MET A 252 -57.09 27.46 -107.61
C MET A 252 -56.10 26.89 -108.68
N PRO A 253 -56.34 25.78 -109.47
CA PRO A 253 -57.59 25.01 -109.72
C PRO A 253 -57.47 23.47 -110.03
N ASN A 254 -58.64 22.85 -110.26
CA ASN A 254 -58.99 21.74 -111.19
C ASN A 254 -59.40 20.35 -110.65
N GLY A 255 -60.56 19.88 -111.15
CA GLY A 255 -60.92 18.47 -111.40
C GLY A 255 -61.85 17.84 -110.35
N ASP A 256 -63.18 17.91 -110.45
CA ASP A 256 -64.12 17.17 -111.33
C ASP A 256 -64.59 15.79 -110.80
N ILE A 257 -65.91 15.57 -110.90
CA ILE A 257 -66.70 14.32 -110.85
C ILE A 257 -67.04 13.65 -109.49
N SER A 258 -68.32 13.80 -109.14
CA SER A 258 -69.33 12.82 -108.64
C SER A 258 -69.08 11.97 -107.36
N HIS A 259 -70.00 12.00 -106.39
CA HIS A 259 -71.14 11.07 -106.29
C HIS A 259 -72.06 11.36 -105.08
N GLU A 260 -73.27 10.81 -105.18
CA GLU A 260 -74.48 10.96 -104.36
C GLU A 260 -74.39 10.71 -102.83
N SER A 261 -75.32 11.39 -102.14
CA SER A 261 -76.09 11.13 -100.88
C SER A 261 -75.95 9.77 -100.15
N PRO A 262 -76.39 9.59 -98.86
CA PRO A 262 -77.34 10.43 -98.11
C PRO A 262 -77.09 10.60 -96.58
N THR A 263 -77.76 11.60 -95.99
CA THR A 263 -78.33 11.65 -94.63
C THR A 263 -77.54 11.11 -93.42
N SER A 264 -77.19 11.99 -92.47
CA SER A 264 -77.74 12.01 -91.10
C SER A 264 -76.78 12.62 -90.09
N GLY A 265 -77.31 13.50 -89.24
CA GLY A 265 -76.72 13.85 -87.95
C GLY A 265 -75.80 15.06 -87.97
N ILE A 266 -76.37 16.27 -88.05
CA ILE A 266 -75.70 17.43 -87.46
C ILE A 266 -75.72 17.21 -85.95
N THR A 267 -74.70 16.55 -85.41
CA THR A 267 -74.40 16.61 -83.98
C THR A 267 -73.65 17.91 -83.73
N VAL A 268 -74.33 18.85 -83.10
CA VAL A 268 -73.74 20.09 -82.59
C VAL A 268 -72.69 19.69 -81.56
N VAL A 269 -71.43 19.75 -81.94
CA VAL A 269 -70.30 19.60 -81.02
C VAL A 269 -70.36 20.80 -80.07
N THR A 270 -70.37 20.53 -78.76
CA THR A 270 -70.31 21.60 -77.76
C THR A 270 -69.03 22.41 -77.95
N GLN A 271 -69.08 23.72 -77.67
CA GLN A 271 -67.93 24.62 -77.81
C GLN A 271 -66.66 24.04 -77.15
N GLU A 272 -66.82 23.37 -76.02
CA GLU A 272 -65.75 22.69 -75.28
C GLU A 272 -65.13 21.52 -76.06
N ALA A 273 -65.95 20.67 -76.69
CA ALA A 273 -65.46 19.53 -77.46
C ALA A 273 -64.74 19.96 -78.75
N ALA A 274 -65.20 21.05 -79.38
CA ALA A 274 -64.50 21.67 -80.51
C ALA A 274 -63.13 22.22 -80.09
N GLN A 275 -63.06 22.89 -78.94
CA GLN A 275 -61.83 23.48 -78.41
C GLN A 275 -60.80 22.43 -77.97
N VAL A 276 -61.24 21.32 -77.37
CA VAL A 276 -60.35 20.19 -77.01
C VAL A 276 -59.81 19.49 -78.26
N LEU A 277 -60.64 19.33 -79.29
CA LEU A 277 -60.16 18.82 -80.57
C LEU A 277 -59.15 19.80 -81.17
N GLU A 278 -59.36 21.13 -81.10
CA GLU A 278 -58.41 22.15 -81.61
C GLU A 278 -57.05 22.07 -80.93
N SER A 279 -57.01 21.78 -79.62
CA SER A 279 -55.74 21.57 -78.91
C SER A 279 -54.97 20.32 -79.33
N ALA A 280 -55.61 19.32 -79.97
CA ALA A 280 -54.96 18.11 -80.46
C ALA A 280 -54.18 18.31 -81.80
N GLY A 281 -54.19 19.54 -82.34
CA GLY A 281 -53.51 19.94 -83.57
C GLY A 281 -54.29 19.62 -84.85
N ASP A 282 -53.66 19.83 -86.01
CA ASP A 282 -54.30 19.66 -87.32
C ASP A 282 -54.30 18.20 -87.81
N GLY A 283 -55.36 17.85 -88.56
CA GLY A 283 -55.58 16.54 -89.15
C GLY A 283 -57.05 16.11 -89.15
N PRO A 284 -57.40 15.02 -89.86
CA PRO A 284 -58.75 14.48 -89.84
C PRO A 284 -59.14 14.04 -88.41
N LEU A 285 -60.44 14.03 -88.14
CA LEU A 285 -61.02 13.85 -86.79
C LEU A 285 -60.51 12.58 -86.08
N ASP A 286 -60.29 11.50 -86.84
CA ASP A 286 -59.76 10.23 -86.36
C ASP A 286 -58.32 10.34 -85.83
N VAL A 287 -57.47 11.17 -86.46
CA VAL A 287 -56.10 11.44 -86.03
C VAL A 287 -56.09 12.28 -84.75
N ARG A 288 -56.95 13.29 -84.66
CA ARG A 288 -57.08 14.15 -83.46
C ARG A 288 -57.61 13.38 -82.26
N LEU A 289 -58.61 12.52 -82.48
CA LEU A 289 -59.14 11.62 -81.45
C LEU A 289 -58.10 10.59 -80.99
N ARG A 290 -57.27 10.07 -81.89
CA ARG A 290 -56.18 9.13 -81.53
C ARG A 290 -55.12 9.81 -80.67
N LYS A 291 -54.67 11.01 -81.04
CA LYS A 291 -53.72 11.79 -80.23
C LYS A 291 -54.25 12.07 -78.83
N LEU A 292 -55.52 12.46 -78.70
CA LEU A 292 -56.16 12.66 -77.40
C LEU A 292 -56.30 11.37 -76.59
N ALA A 293 -56.50 10.23 -77.26
CA ALA A 293 -56.50 8.93 -76.60
C ALA A 293 -55.10 8.54 -76.09
N ASP A 294 -54.05 8.76 -76.89
CA ASP A 294 -52.66 8.49 -76.52
C ASP A 294 -52.21 9.40 -75.35
N GLU A 295 -52.55 10.69 -75.38
CA GLU A 295 -52.30 11.63 -74.29
C GLU A 295 -53.04 11.25 -73.01
N LYS A 296 -54.31 10.81 -73.14
CA LYS A 296 -55.08 10.28 -72.01
C LYS A 296 -54.41 9.04 -71.42
N ASP A 297 -53.92 8.12 -72.23
CA ASP A 297 -53.27 6.90 -71.77
C ASP A 297 -51.91 7.18 -71.10
N GLU A 298 -51.17 8.18 -71.59
CA GLU A 298 -49.94 8.69 -70.97
C GLU A 298 -50.23 9.35 -69.62
N LEU A 299 -51.23 10.24 -69.55
CA LEU A 299 -51.67 10.87 -68.29
C LEU A 299 -52.16 9.83 -67.28
N LEU A 300 -52.90 8.81 -67.73
CA LEU A 300 -53.31 7.69 -66.87
C LEU A 300 -52.10 6.90 -66.34
N SER A 301 -51.06 6.74 -67.15
CA SER A 301 -49.81 6.10 -66.73
C SER A 301 -49.05 6.93 -65.69
N GLN A 302 -49.00 8.25 -65.86
CA GLN A 302 -48.42 9.17 -64.88
C GLN A 302 -49.20 9.18 -63.56
N ILE A 303 -50.54 9.18 -63.62
CA ILE A 303 -51.40 9.07 -62.43
C ILE A 303 -51.15 7.77 -61.69
N ARG A 304 -51.01 6.63 -62.40
CA ARG A 304 -50.68 5.34 -61.78
C ARG A 304 -49.33 5.39 -61.07
N LYS A 305 -48.32 5.98 -61.70
CA LYS A 305 -46.97 6.13 -61.13
C LYS A 305 -46.95 7.02 -59.89
N LEU A 306 -47.61 8.17 -59.94
CA LEU A 306 -47.73 9.09 -58.80
C LEU A 306 -48.51 8.47 -57.64
N LYS A 307 -49.57 7.70 -57.92
CA LYS A 307 -50.29 6.94 -56.89
C LYS A 307 -49.41 5.90 -56.21
N MET A 308 -48.57 5.19 -56.97
CA MET A 308 -47.60 4.25 -56.40
C MET A 308 -46.56 4.94 -55.52
N GLN A 309 -46.01 6.08 -55.98
CA GLN A 309 -45.05 6.85 -55.20
C GLN A 309 -45.68 7.42 -53.91
N LEU A 310 -46.92 7.91 -53.97
CA LEU A 310 -47.65 8.37 -52.80
C LEU A 310 -47.92 7.24 -51.81
N GLU A 311 -48.26 6.05 -52.30
CA GLU A 311 -48.48 4.87 -51.46
C GLU A 311 -47.18 4.38 -50.81
N GLU A 312 -46.06 4.39 -51.55
CA GLU A 312 -44.73 4.10 -51.01
C GLU A 312 -44.31 5.09 -49.92
N GLU A 313 -44.53 6.39 -50.12
CA GLU A 313 -44.24 7.42 -49.11
C GLU A 313 -45.18 7.31 -47.90
N ARG A 314 -46.47 7.01 -48.10
CA ARG A 314 -47.40 6.72 -47.00
C ARG A 314 -46.96 5.50 -46.19
N GLN A 315 -46.50 4.43 -46.84
CA GLN A 315 -45.99 3.26 -46.14
C GLN A 315 -44.68 3.53 -45.40
N LYS A 316 -43.79 4.39 -45.92
CA LYS A 316 -42.60 4.84 -45.19
C LYS A 316 -42.98 5.66 -43.96
N HIS A 317 -43.93 6.58 -44.09
CA HIS A 317 -44.44 7.37 -42.96
C HIS A 317 -45.11 6.50 -41.91
N LEU A 318 -45.92 5.51 -42.30
CA LEU A 318 -46.54 4.55 -41.38
C LEU A 318 -45.50 3.70 -40.63
N LYS A 319 -44.39 3.31 -41.28
CA LYS A 319 -43.29 2.60 -40.62
C LYS A 319 -42.52 3.51 -39.65
N ILE A 320 -42.34 4.78 -40.01
CA ILE A 320 -41.68 5.77 -39.16
C ILE A 320 -42.56 6.10 -37.95
N ASP A 321 -43.86 6.38 -38.15
CA ASP A 321 -44.82 6.62 -37.06
C ASP A 321 -45.02 5.39 -36.18
N SER A 322 -44.97 4.17 -36.73
CA SER A 322 -45.01 2.93 -35.94
C SER A 322 -43.80 2.81 -35.00
N VAL A 323 -42.61 3.25 -35.44
CA VAL A 323 -41.38 3.22 -34.61
C VAL A 323 -41.43 4.28 -33.50
N TYR A 324 -42.11 5.41 -33.71
CA TYR A 324 -42.31 6.42 -32.67
C TYR A 324 -43.49 6.11 -31.74
N THR A 325 -44.56 5.47 -32.23
CA THR A 325 -45.75 5.14 -31.42
C THR A 325 -45.67 3.80 -30.67
N GLU A 326 -44.75 2.89 -31.03
CA GLU A 326 -44.42 1.72 -30.20
C GLU A 326 -43.79 2.12 -28.85
N GLY A 327 -43.30 3.35 -28.71
CA GLY A 327 -42.82 3.90 -27.44
C GLY A 327 -43.94 4.28 -26.45
N GLU A 328 -45.16 4.57 -26.93
CA GLU A 328 -46.25 5.12 -26.09
C GLU A 328 -47.39 4.12 -25.83
N ARG A 329 -47.48 2.98 -26.52
CA ARG A 329 -48.62 2.05 -26.40
C ARG A 329 -48.44 0.85 -25.46
N MET A 330 -47.32 0.73 -24.74
CA MET A 330 -47.09 -0.33 -23.74
C MET A 330 -47.32 0.15 -22.30
N GLU A 331 -48.43 0.85 -22.05
CA GLU A 331 -48.71 1.61 -20.82
C GLU A 331 -48.93 0.80 -19.52
N ASN A 332 -48.51 -0.48 -19.45
CA ASN A 332 -48.47 -1.25 -18.20
C ASN A 332 -47.23 -2.15 -18.04
N GLY A 333 -46.35 -2.25 -19.05
CA GLY A 333 -45.19 -3.15 -19.02
C GLY A 333 -43.84 -2.42 -19.03
N SER A 334 -43.72 -1.34 -19.80
CA SER A 334 -42.50 -0.52 -19.88
C SER A 334 -42.34 0.38 -18.65
N ASP A 335 -43.45 0.90 -18.11
CA ASP A 335 -43.46 1.67 -16.86
C ASP A 335 -43.10 0.78 -15.65
N LEU A 336 -43.57 -0.48 -15.65
CA LEU A 336 -43.21 -1.48 -14.64
C LEU A 336 -41.71 -1.81 -14.67
N HIS A 337 -41.12 -1.99 -15.86
CA HIS A 337 -39.68 -2.23 -16.01
C HIS A 337 -38.83 -1.04 -15.55
N PHE A 338 -39.25 0.18 -15.85
CA PHE A 338 -38.59 1.40 -15.38
C PHE A 338 -38.68 1.53 -13.85
N ILE A 339 -39.83 1.21 -13.26
CA ILE A 339 -40.03 1.19 -11.79
C ILE A 339 -39.16 0.11 -11.13
N GLU A 340 -39.03 -1.07 -11.72
CA GLU A 340 -38.14 -2.13 -11.23
C GLU A 340 -36.66 -1.71 -11.30
N MET A 341 -36.23 -1.13 -12.43
CA MET A 341 -34.87 -0.62 -12.59
C MET A 341 -34.56 0.50 -11.60
N GLN A 342 -35.52 1.38 -11.35
CA GLN A 342 -35.41 2.44 -10.33
C GLN A 342 -35.34 1.88 -8.91
N ARG A 343 -36.10 0.82 -8.60
CA ARG A 343 -36.04 0.12 -7.30
C ARG A 343 -34.70 -0.57 -7.11
N ASP A 344 -34.17 -1.23 -8.14
CA ASP A 344 -32.85 -1.88 -8.09
C ASP A 344 -31.72 -0.87 -7.94
N ALA A 345 -31.78 0.24 -8.67
CA ALA A 345 -30.84 1.35 -8.49
C ALA A 345 -30.89 1.90 -7.06
N ASN A 346 -32.09 2.09 -6.50
CA ASN A 346 -32.26 2.53 -5.11
C ASN A 346 -31.76 1.50 -4.08
N ARG A 347 -31.94 0.21 -4.36
CA ARG A 347 -31.41 -0.90 -3.53
C ARG A 347 -29.88 -0.89 -3.52
N GLN A 348 -29.27 -0.76 -4.70
CA GLN A 348 -27.81 -0.65 -4.83
C GLN A 348 -27.26 0.60 -4.14
N ILE A 349 -27.91 1.76 -4.30
CA ILE A 349 -27.55 2.99 -3.59
C ILE A 349 -27.56 2.77 -2.08
N SER A 350 -28.58 2.09 -1.57
CA SER A 350 -28.69 1.80 -0.13
C SER A 350 -27.60 0.85 0.36
N GLU A 351 -27.28 -0.19 -0.42
CA GLU A 351 -26.16 -1.11 -0.12
C GLU A 351 -24.81 -0.37 -0.12
N TYR A 352 -24.56 0.50 -1.09
CA TYR A 352 -23.32 1.29 -1.12
C TYR A 352 -23.25 2.31 0.01
N LYS A 353 -24.37 2.94 0.38
CA LYS A 353 -24.42 3.81 1.57
C LYS A 353 -24.09 3.07 2.85
N PHE A 354 -24.60 1.84 3.01
CA PHE A 354 -24.29 1.01 4.17
C PHE A 354 -22.80 0.62 4.20
N LYS A 355 -22.25 0.18 3.06
CA LYS A 355 -20.83 -0.16 2.94
C LYS A 355 -19.93 1.05 3.23
N LEU A 356 -20.31 2.22 2.72
CA LEU A 356 -19.60 3.48 2.98
C LEU A 356 -19.61 3.81 4.47
N SER A 357 -20.78 3.78 5.12
CA SER A 357 -20.88 4.04 6.56
C SER A 357 -20.06 3.06 7.40
N LYS A 358 -20.01 1.79 7.01
CA LYS A 358 -19.15 0.79 7.67
C LYS A 358 -17.67 1.11 7.48
N ALA A 359 -17.25 1.44 6.26
CA ALA A 359 -15.88 1.83 5.97
C ALA A 359 -15.46 3.11 6.72
N GLU A 360 -16.35 4.09 6.83
CA GLU A 360 -16.13 5.31 7.63
C GLU A 360 -15.93 4.99 9.12
N GLN A 361 -16.70 4.05 9.67
CA GLN A 361 -16.54 3.60 11.05
C GLN A 361 -15.21 2.85 11.29
N GLU A 362 -14.82 2.00 10.34
CA GLU A 362 -13.52 1.29 10.37
C GLU A 362 -12.37 2.30 10.28
N MET A 363 -12.48 3.31 9.41
CA MET A 363 -11.50 4.38 9.26
C MET A 363 -11.32 5.17 10.58
N ALA A 364 -12.42 5.57 11.24
CA ALA A 364 -12.35 6.26 12.53
C ALA A 364 -11.68 5.41 13.63
N THR A 365 -11.88 4.09 13.61
CA THR A 365 -11.23 3.17 14.55
C THR A 365 -9.73 3.08 14.28
N MET A 366 -9.33 3.00 13.01
CA MET A 366 -7.93 2.97 12.60
C MET A 366 -7.23 4.29 12.94
N GLU A 367 -7.89 5.43 12.76
CA GLU A 367 -7.36 6.75 13.16
C GLU A 367 -7.09 6.82 14.67
N GLN A 368 -7.99 6.32 15.52
CA GLN A 368 -7.72 6.25 16.96
C GLN A 368 -6.52 5.36 17.29
N ASN A 369 -6.36 4.23 16.60
CA ASN A 369 -5.21 3.36 16.78
C ASN A 369 -3.90 4.04 16.38
N VAL A 370 -3.89 4.76 15.25
CA VAL A 370 -2.73 5.55 14.80
C VAL A 370 -2.36 6.59 15.85
N ASN A 371 -3.33 7.40 16.32
CA ASN A 371 -3.09 8.41 17.36
C ASN A 371 -2.49 7.81 18.64
N ARG A 372 -2.97 6.63 19.07
CA ARG A 372 -2.42 5.93 20.25
C ARG A 372 -0.98 5.47 20.01
N LEU A 373 -0.69 4.90 18.84
CA LEU A 373 0.63 4.42 18.47
C LEU A 373 1.63 5.58 18.32
N GLU A 374 1.24 6.68 17.69
CA GLU A 374 2.05 7.90 17.61
C GLU A 374 2.42 8.43 18.99
N GLY A 375 1.47 8.43 19.93
CA GLY A 375 1.74 8.76 21.33
C GLY A 375 2.73 7.81 22.02
N GLN A 376 2.70 6.51 21.70
CA GLN A 376 3.69 5.54 22.21
C GLN A 376 5.08 5.80 21.62
N VAL A 377 5.17 6.01 20.31
CA VAL A 377 6.44 6.31 19.63
C VAL A 377 7.09 7.58 20.19
N SER A 378 6.30 8.63 20.42
CA SER A 378 6.81 9.87 21.02
C SER A 378 7.42 9.65 22.42
N ARG A 379 6.76 8.83 23.25
CA ARG A 379 7.28 8.46 24.59
C ARG A 379 8.55 7.63 24.52
N TYR A 380 8.59 6.61 23.66
CA TYR A 380 9.78 5.76 23.51
C TYR A 380 10.97 6.55 22.96
N LYS A 381 10.73 7.46 22.02
CA LYS A 381 11.77 8.36 21.54
C LYS A 381 12.36 9.21 22.67
N SER A 382 11.48 9.84 23.46
CA SER A 382 11.91 10.65 24.61
C SER A 382 12.69 9.84 25.65
N ALA A 383 12.27 8.60 25.91
CA ALA A 383 12.96 7.69 26.80
C ALA A 383 14.35 7.27 26.27
N SER A 384 14.45 6.98 24.96
CA SER A 384 15.70 6.66 24.29
C SER A 384 16.69 7.83 24.35
N ASP A 385 16.23 9.04 24.00
CA ASP A 385 17.06 10.25 24.05
C ASP A 385 17.57 10.53 25.48
N ASN A 386 16.76 10.23 26.50
CA ASN A 386 17.17 10.35 27.90
C ASN A 386 18.19 9.28 28.31
N ALA A 387 18.01 8.04 27.86
CA ALA A 387 18.93 6.94 28.13
C ALA A 387 20.31 7.19 27.50
N GLU A 388 20.36 7.73 26.27
CA GLU A 388 21.60 8.11 25.60
C GLU A 388 22.38 9.17 26.40
N LYS A 389 21.69 10.19 26.90
CA LYS A 389 22.31 11.21 27.76
C LYS A 389 22.91 10.62 29.03
N VAL A 390 22.17 9.74 29.71
CA VAL A 390 22.65 9.05 30.92
C VAL A 390 23.86 8.16 30.61
N GLU A 391 23.86 7.47 29.47
CA GLU A 391 25.00 6.65 29.04
C GLU A 391 26.26 7.50 28.84
N ASP A 392 26.12 8.67 28.21
CA ASP A 392 27.25 9.59 27.99
C ASP A 392 27.80 10.17 29.29
N GLU A 393 26.93 10.49 30.25
CA GLU A 393 27.32 10.89 31.61
C GLU A 393 28.10 9.78 32.32
N LEU A 394 27.59 8.54 32.29
CA LEU A 394 28.26 7.38 32.89
C LEU A 394 29.61 7.07 32.20
N LYS A 395 29.72 7.24 30.88
CA LYS A 395 30.99 7.13 30.17
C LYS A 395 31.98 8.20 30.63
N ALA A 396 31.53 9.43 30.87
CA ALA A 396 32.37 10.51 31.39
C ALA A 396 32.85 10.21 32.82
N GLU A 397 31.96 9.76 33.70
CA GLU A 397 32.29 9.34 35.07
C GLU A 397 33.27 8.18 35.08
N LYS A 398 33.05 7.15 34.27
CA LYS A 398 33.98 6.01 34.12
C LYS A 398 35.39 6.49 33.76
N ARG A 399 35.52 7.40 32.79
CA ARG A 399 36.84 7.96 32.41
C ARG A 399 37.46 8.79 33.52
N LYS A 400 36.66 9.46 34.34
CA LYS A 400 37.13 10.22 35.51
C LYS A 400 37.66 9.27 36.59
N LEU A 401 36.87 8.28 36.98
CA LEU A 401 37.26 7.27 37.97
C LEU A 401 38.48 6.45 37.52
N GLN A 402 38.59 6.12 36.23
CA GLN A 402 39.79 5.47 35.69
C GLN A 402 41.05 6.31 35.83
N ARG A 403 40.96 7.64 35.66
CA ARG A 403 42.08 8.56 35.88
C ARG A 403 42.43 8.63 37.36
N GLU A 404 41.44 8.73 38.24
CA GLU A 404 41.64 8.76 39.69
C GLU A 404 42.28 7.46 40.19
N LEU A 405 41.83 6.31 39.71
CA LEU A 405 42.41 5.00 40.02
C LEU A 405 43.88 4.93 39.61
N ARG A 406 44.23 5.40 38.40
CA ARG A 406 45.61 5.40 37.93
C ARG A 406 46.50 6.26 38.82
N THR A 407 46.06 7.48 39.15
CA THR A 407 46.78 8.36 40.08
C THR A 407 46.96 7.74 41.46
N ALA A 408 45.95 7.01 41.97
CA ALA A 408 46.04 6.32 43.25
C ALA A 408 47.03 5.16 43.21
N LEU A 409 47.06 4.38 42.11
CA LEU A 409 48.04 3.30 41.91
C LEU A 409 49.47 3.84 41.84
N ASP A 410 49.71 4.90 41.07
CA ASP A 410 51.03 5.54 40.98
C ASP A 410 51.52 5.97 42.39
N LYS A 411 50.61 6.50 43.22
CA LYS A 411 50.92 6.89 44.59
C LYS A 411 51.18 5.70 45.52
N ILE A 412 50.51 4.56 45.31
CA ILE A 412 50.80 3.32 46.05
C ILE A 412 52.21 2.84 45.69
N GLU A 413 52.57 2.81 44.41
CA GLU A 413 53.91 2.40 43.96
C GLU A 413 55.01 3.29 44.57
N GLU A 414 54.81 4.61 44.61
CA GLU A 414 55.72 5.54 45.28
C GLU A 414 55.87 5.20 46.77
N MET A 415 54.75 5.00 47.48
CA MET A 415 54.75 4.67 48.90
C MET A 415 55.40 3.30 49.16
N GLU A 416 55.18 2.31 48.32
CA GLU A 416 55.83 0.99 48.41
C GLU A 416 57.34 1.10 48.22
N MET A 417 57.82 1.90 47.26
CA MET A 417 59.24 2.16 47.10
C MET A 417 59.84 2.81 48.36
N THR A 418 59.20 3.84 48.90
CA THR A 418 59.68 4.50 50.14
C THR A 418 59.70 3.54 51.33
N ASN A 419 58.66 2.72 51.49
CA ASN A 419 58.58 1.73 52.55
C ASN A 419 59.70 0.68 52.41
N ASN A 420 59.93 0.16 51.20
CA ASN A 420 61.04 -0.76 50.92
C ASN A 420 62.41 -0.16 51.29
N HIS A 421 62.63 1.13 51.03
CA HIS A 421 63.85 1.81 51.46
C HIS A 421 63.97 1.90 52.99
N LEU A 422 62.87 2.21 53.68
CA LEU A 422 62.84 2.27 55.14
C LEU A 422 63.07 0.90 55.78
N VAL A 423 62.45 -0.16 55.24
CA VAL A 423 62.64 -1.54 55.69
C VAL A 423 64.12 -1.93 55.58
N LYS A 424 64.75 -1.72 54.42
CA LYS A 424 66.19 -2.00 54.24
C LYS A 424 67.07 -1.22 55.22
N ARG A 425 66.71 0.02 55.55
CA ARG A 425 67.44 0.84 56.54
C ARG A 425 67.27 0.29 57.95
N LEU A 426 66.06 -0.14 58.32
CA LEU A 426 65.77 -0.78 59.59
C LEU A 426 66.53 -2.11 59.75
N GLU A 427 66.58 -2.93 58.70
CA GLU A 427 67.35 -4.18 58.69
C GLU A 427 68.84 -3.93 58.94
N LYS A 428 69.44 -2.92 58.29
CA LYS A 428 70.83 -2.51 58.56
C LYS A 428 71.04 -2.10 60.01
N MET A 429 70.13 -1.32 60.58
CA MET A 429 70.21 -0.90 61.99
C MET A 429 70.08 -2.10 62.94
N LYS A 430 69.19 -3.05 62.65
CA LYS A 430 69.05 -4.30 63.42
C LYS A 430 70.32 -5.15 63.34
N ALA A 431 70.91 -5.32 62.15
CA ALA A 431 72.15 -6.05 61.96
C ALA A 431 73.32 -5.41 62.74
N ASN A 432 73.46 -4.09 62.67
CA ASN A 432 74.48 -3.35 63.44
C ASN A 432 74.30 -3.52 64.95
N ARG A 433 73.05 -3.44 65.45
CA ARG A 433 72.74 -3.67 66.87
C ARG A 433 73.12 -5.09 67.30
N ASN A 434 72.78 -6.09 66.50
CA ASN A 434 73.11 -7.50 66.80
C ASN A 434 74.62 -7.74 66.79
N ALA A 435 75.36 -7.13 65.86
CA ALA A 435 76.82 -7.21 65.82
C ALA A 435 77.46 -6.59 67.08
N LEU A 436 76.98 -5.43 67.53
CA LEU A 436 77.44 -4.80 68.78
C LEU A 436 77.14 -5.66 70.01
N LEU A 437 75.96 -6.27 70.07
CA LEU A 437 75.59 -7.18 71.15
C LEU A 437 76.45 -8.45 71.18
N SER A 438 76.93 -8.93 70.03
CA SER A 438 77.79 -10.11 69.95
C SER A 438 79.26 -9.86 70.35
N GLN A 439 79.66 -8.59 70.51
CA GLN A 439 81.01 -8.19 70.94
C GLN A 439 81.10 -7.89 72.44
N GLN A 440 79.97 -7.89 73.15
CA GLN A 440 79.90 -7.90 74.61
C GLN A 440 79.78 -9.34 75.11
#